data_AF-A0A8J7WTW0-F1
#
_entry.id   AF-A0A8J7WTW0-F1
#
_cell.length_a   1.000
_cell.length_b   1.000
_cell.length_c   1.000
_cell.angle_alpha   90.00
_cell.angle_beta   90.00
_cell.angle_gamma   90.00
#
_symmetry.space_group_name_H-M   'P 1'
#
loop_
_entity.id
_entity.type
_entity.pdbx_description
1 polymer ?
#
loop_
_entity_poly.entity_id
_entity_poly.type
_entity_poly.pdbx_seq_one_letter_code
_entity_poly.pdbx_strand_id
1 'polypeptide(L)'
;MVFRAVPLLGSPIPPGRFTVVNMARRTGASARTQALAKAAEAVARRDAERIAREKKLQDILADFYHAQSEVQRIRREADASIAPFDTAMRDAVRALDALDEGRAGIAELTGLSLAGVREYLADTGPSPIPAASVADPLAAQKRPRHVEPVSDDAPAESAGSVR
;
A
#
# COMPACT_ATOMS: atom_id res chain seq x y z
N MET A 1 -68.26 3.75 -12.56
CA MET A 1 -69.01 3.67 -13.83
C MET A 1 -69.71 4.99 -14.08
N VAL A 2 -69.23 5.80 -15.02
CA VAL A 2 -70.02 6.92 -15.58
C VAL A 2 -69.68 7.02 -17.06
N PHE A 3 -70.65 6.61 -17.89
CA PHE A 3 -70.72 6.91 -19.31
C PHE A 3 -71.17 8.37 -19.47
N ARG A 4 -70.54 9.11 -20.40
CA ARG A 4 -71.18 10.29 -20.98
C ARG A 4 -70.90 10.40 -22.47
N ALA A 5 -71.93 10.86 -23.14
CA ALA A 5 -72.30 10.61 -24.52
C ALA A 5 -71.62 11.53 -25.55
N VAL A 6 -71.68 11.02 -26.78
CA VAL A 6 -71.33 11.59 -28.09
C VAL A 6 -72.19 12.83 -28.42
N PRO A 7 -71.70 13.76 -29.26
CA PRO A 7 -72.41 13.96 -30.52
C PRO A 7 -71.49 13.99 -31.76
N LEU A 8 -72.13 13.57 -32.86
CA LEU A 8 -71.64 13.42 -34.22
C LEU A 8 -71.54 14.76 -34.97
N LEU A 9 -70.99 14.67 -36.19
CA LEU A 9 -70.96 15.58 -37.33
C LEU A 9 -69.76 16.53 -37.43
N GLY A 10 -68.94 16.30 -38.46
CA GLY A 10 -67.90 17.24 -38.87
C GLY A 10 -67.04 16.79 -40.06
N SER A 11 -67.69 16.62 -41.23
CA SER A 11 -67.13 16.74 -42.59
C SER A 11 -66.15 15.70 -43.13
N PRO A 12 -66.29 15.32 -44.43
CA PRO A 12 -65.29 14.50 -45.12
C PRO A 12 -64.01 15.31 -45.33
N ILE A 13 -62.92 14.83 -44.73
CA ILE A 13 -61.57 15.33 -44.95
C ILE A 13 -61.24 15.11 -46.45
N PRO A 14 -60.92 16.16 -47.23
CA PRO A 14 -60.47 15.95 -48.60
C PRO A 14 -59.19 15.11 -48.59
N PRO A 15 -58.88 14.29 -49.62
CA PRO A 15 -57.57 13.68 -49.76
C PRO A 15 -56.55 14.79 -50.02
N GLY A 16 -56.12 15.42 -48.93
CA GLY A 16 -55.02 16.36 -48.88
C GLY A 16 -53.79 15.58 -49.28
N ARG A 17 -53.39 15.79 -50.53
CA ARG A 17 -52.08 15.52 -51.12
C ARG A 17 -51.07 15.17 -50.03
N PHE A 18 -50.63 13.91 -50.02
CA PHE A 18 -49.39 13.54 -49.39
C PHE A 18 -48.31 14.38 -50.07
N THR A 19 -48.00 15.55 -49.51
CA THR A 19 -46.69 16.13 -49.62
C THR A 19 -45.79 15.13 -48.92
N VAL A 20 -45.31 14.17 -49.70
CA VAL A 20 -44.04 13.50 -49.41
C VAL A 20 -43.06 14.66 -49.37
N VAL A 21 -42.92 15.27 -48.20
CA VAL A 21 -41.77 16.09 -47.87
C VAL A 21 -40.65 15.11 -48.06
N ASN A 22 -40.06 15.19 -49.25
CA ASN A 22 -38.86 14.51 -49.60
C ASN A 22 -37.84 15.12 -48.65
N MET A 23 -37.78 14.58 -47.43
CA MET A 23 -36.65 14.68 -46.53
C MET A 23 -35.55 13.93 -47.25
N ALA A 24 -35.07 14.54 -48.34
CA ALA A 24 -33.83 14.23 -48.99
C ALA A 24 -32.86 14.13 -47.84
N ARG A 25 -32.51 12.89 -47.52
CA ARG A 25 -31.73 12.55 -46.35
C ARG A 25 -30.49 13.43 -46.46
N ARG A 26 -30.38 14.47 -45.61
CA ARG A 26 -29.12 15.20 -45.37
C ARG A 26 -28.11 14.29 -44.66
N THR A 27 -28.14 12.99 -44.95
CA THR A 27 -27.15 11.97 -44.60
C THR A 27 -26.11 11.91 -45.72
N GLY A 28 -25.60 13.07 -46.12
CA GLY A 28 -24.40 13.17 -46.96
C GLY A 28 -23.15 13.04 -46.09
N ALA A 29 -21.97 12.99 -46.70
CA ALA A 29 -20.67 12.76 -46.05
C ALA A 29 -20.44 13.50 -44.71
N SER A 30 -21.03 14.68 -44.49
CA SER A 30 -20.91 15.44 -43.23
C SER A 30 -21.52 14.76 -41.99
N ALA A 31 -22.61 14.00 -42.14
CA ALA A 31 -23.20 13.26 -41.02
C ALA A 31 -22.29 12.08 -40.60
N ARG A 32 -21.63 11.44 -41.57
CA ARG A 32 -20.66 10.37 -41.31
C ARG A 32 -19.41 10.89 -40.63
N THR A 33 -18.87 12.03 -41.06
CA THR A 33 -17.70 12.65 -40.40
C THR A 33 -18.01 13.08 -38.97
N GLN A 34 -19.20 13.63 -38.70
CA GLN A 34 -19.62 13.96 -37.34
C GLN A 34 -19.79 12.72 -36.46
N ALA A 35 -20.34 11.63 -37.00
CA ALA A 35 -20.46 10.37 -36.28
C ALA A 35 -19.08 9.78 -35.93
N LEU A 36 -18.13 9.82 -36.87
CA LEU A 36 -16.75 9.38 -36.63
C LEU A 36 -16.05 10.25 -35.59
N ALA A 37 -16.22 11.58 -35.63
CA ALA A 37 -15.66 12.49 -34.63
C ALA A 37 -16.19 12.17 -33.22
N LYS A 38 -17.51 11.98 -33.08
CA LYS A 38 -18.12 11.59 -31.80
C LYS A 38 -17.65 10.22 -31.31
N ALA A 39 -17.48 9.26 -32.22
CA ALA A 39 -16.94 7.94 -31.87
C ALA A 39 -15.48 8.03 -31.39
N ALA A 40 -14.66 8.82 -32.06
CA ALA A 40 -13.27 9.06 -31.66
C ALA A 40 -13.19 9.75 -30.28
N GLU A 41 -14.03 10.75 -30.03
CA GLU A 41 -14.13 11.39 -28.71
C GLU A 41 -14.56 10.41 -27.62
N ALA A 42 -15.54 9.54 -27.90
CA ALA A 42 -15.99 8.54 -26.94
C ALA A 42 -14.89 7.51 -26.60
N VAL A 43 -14.12 7.08 -27.61
CA VAL A 43 -12.96 6.20 -27.40
C VAL A 43 -11.89 6.92 -26.57
N ALA A 44 -11.54 8.16 -26.93
CA ALA A 44 -10.54 8.94 -26.20
C ALA A 44 -10.92 9.14 -24.72
N ARG A 45 -12.20 9.41 -24.42
CA ARG A 45 -12.70 9.50 -23.04
C ARG A 45 -12.56 8.18 -22.28
N ARG A 46 -12.97 7.08 -22.90
CA ARG A 46 -12.85 5.74 -22.30
C ARG A 46 -11.39 5.37 -22.01
N ASP A 47 -10.48 5.69 -22.93
CA ASP A 47 -9.05 5.42 -22.76
C ASP A 47 -8.45 6.29 -21.65
N ALA A 48 -8.83 7.57 -21.57
CA ALA A 48 -8.41 8.45 -20.48
C ALA A 48 -8.89 7.91 -19.11
N GLU A 49 -10.14 7.45 -19.01
CA GLU A 49 -10.66 6.81 -17.80
C GLU A 49 -9.97 5.49 -17.46
N ARG A 50 -9.61 4.69 -18.48
CA ARG A 50 -8.84 3.46 -18.27
C ARG A 50 -7.45 3.78 -17.71
N ILE A 51 -6.73 4.71 -18.33
CA ILE A 51 -5.39 5.14 -17.89
C ILE A 51 -5.44 5.72 -16.47
N ALA A 52 -6.44 6.54 -16.16
CA ALA A 52 -6.61 7.10 -14.82
C ALA A 52 -6.84 6.00 -13.76
N ARG A 53 -7.63 4.98 -14.07
CA ARG A 53 -7.83 3.82 -13.18
C ARG A 53 -6.58 2.99 -13.02
N GLU A 54 -5.88 2.69 -14.11
CA GLU A 54 -4.63 1.93 -14.08
C GLU A 54 -3.56 2.64 -13.24
N LYS A 55 -3.42 3.96 -13.43
CA LYS A 55 -2.51 4.78 -12.61
C LYS A 55 -2.89 4.71 -11.12
N LYS A 56 -4.17 4.90 -10.80
CA LYS A 56 -4.63 4.80 -9.41
C LYS A 56 -4.36 3.43 -8.79
N LEU A 57 -4.51 2.35 -9.56
CA LEU A 57 -4.17 1.00 -9.09
C LEU A 57 -2.68 0.82 -8.87
N GLN A 58 -1.83 1.36 -9.76
CA GLN A 58 -0.38 1.33 -9.59
C GLN A 58 0.05 2.08 -8.33
N ASP A 59 -0.52 3.26 -8.07
CA ASP A 59 -0.24 4.04 -6.86
C ASP A 59 -0.63 3.26 -5.59
N ILE A 60 -1.83 2.67 -5.57
CA ILE A 60 -2.30 1.85 -4.44
C ILE A 60 -1.40 0.62 -4.21
N LEU A 61 -0.96 -0.04 -5.29
CA LEU A 61 -0.07 -1.19 -5.18
C LEU A 61 1.31 -0.78 -4.65
N ALA A 62 1.84 0.37 -5.09
CA ALA A 62 3.09 0.90 -4.58
C ALA A 62 3.01 1.18 -3.08
N ASP A 63 1.93 1.84 -2.63
CA ASP A 63 1.68 2.11 -1.21
C ASP A 63 1.55 0.83 -0.39
N PHE A 64 0.85 -0.19 -0.92
CA PHE A 64 0.70 -1.48 -0.26
C PHE A 64 2.05 -2.17 -0.04
N TYR A 65 2.88 -2.26 -1.08
CA TYR A 65 4.20 -2.90 -0.97
C TYR A 65 5.14 -2.13 -0.05
N HIS A 66 5.10 -0.79 -0.07
CA HIS A 66 5.84 0.03 0.86
C HIS A 66 5.41 -0.22 2.32
N ALA A 67 4.11 -0.24 2.59
CA ALA A 67 3.59 -0.55 3.93
C ALA A 67 4.00 -1.96 4.37
N GLN A 68 3.95 -2.94 3.46
CA GLN A 68 4.36 -4.31 3.75
C GLN A 68 5.86 -4.39 4.09
N SER A 69 6.73 -3.69 3.36
CA SER A 69 8.16 -3.67 3.67
C SER A 69 8.45 -3.01 5.02
N GLU A 70 7.74 -1.92 5.35
CA GLU A 70 7.91 -1.25 6.64
C GLU A 70 7.46 -2.13 7.81
N VAL A 71 6.34 -2.84 7.67
CA VAL A 71 5.88 -3.80 8.69
C VAL A 71 6.91 -4.91 8.91
N GLN A 72 7.49 -5.45 7.82
CA GLN A 72 8.55 -6.46 7.93
C GLN A 72 9.81 -5.90 8.60
N ARG A 73 10.19 -4.66 8.30
CA ARG A 73 11.32 -3.98 8.92
C ARG A 73 11.10 -3.82 10.42
N ILE A 74 9.95 -3.27 10.82
CA ILE A 74 9.56 -3.10 12.23
C ILE A 74 9.57 -4.44 12.95
N ARG A 75 9.05 -5.50 12.34
CA ARG A 75 9.05 -6.84 12.95
C ARG A 75 10.47 -7.34 13.19
N ARG A 76 11.37 -7.22 12.21
CA ARG A 76 12.78 -7.63 12.37
C ARG A 76 13.50 -6.81 13.44
N GLU A 77 13.24 -5.51 13.50
CA GLU A 77 13.80 -4.63 14.53
C GLU A 77 13.26 -4.98 15.92
N ALA A 78 11.96 -5.27 16.04
CA ALA A 78 11.36 -5.73 17.28
C ALA A 78 11.96 -7.07 17.73
N ASP A 79 12.03 -8.06 16.83
CA ASP A 79 12.62 -9.37 17.13
C ASP A 79 14.09 -9.23 17.56
N ALA A 80 14.87 -8.39 16.87
CA ALA A 80 16.26 -8.10 17.24
C ALA A 80 16.38 -7.40 18.60
N SER A 81 15.42 -6.53 18.96
CA SER A 81 15.41 -5.83 20.25
C SER A 81 15.01 -6.75 21.41
N ILE A 82 14.20 -7.77 21.16
CA ILE A 82 13.73 -8.74 22.17
C ILE A 82 14.78 -9.81 22.44
N ALA A 83 15.52 -10.25 21.41
CA ALA A 83 16.57 -11.26 21.52
C ALA A 83 17.52 -11.10 22.73
N PRO A 84 18.10 -9.92 23.03
CA PRO A 84 18.99 -9.76 24.19
C PRO A 84 18.26 -9.96 25.53
N PHE A 85 17.00 -9.53 25.64
CA PHE A 85 16.21 -9.74 26.86
C PHE A 85 15.87 -11.21 27.04
N ASP A 86 15.56 -11.92 25.96
CA ASP A 86 15.31 -13.37 26.01
C ASP A 86 16.56 -14.14 26.46
N THR A 87 17.74 -13.77 25.95
CA THR A 87 19.00 -14.36 26.41
C THR A 87 19.29 -14.05 27.89
N ALA A 88 19.10 -12.80 28.31
CA ALA A 88 19.33 -12.41 29.71
C ALA A 88 18.35 -13.10 30.66
N MET A 89 17.09 -13.26 30.24
CA MET A 89 16.06 -13.98 31.01
C MET A 89 16.43 -15.47 31.14
N ARG A 90 16.86 -16.09 30.04
CA ARG A 90 17.33 -17.48 30.05
C ARG A 90 18.52 -17.68 30.99
N ASP A 91 19.50 -16.78 30.95
CA ASP A 91 20.67 -16.82 31.83
C ASP A 91 20.28 -16.60 33.30
N ALA A 92 19.34 -15.69 33.59
CA ALA A 92 18.81 -15.47 34.93
C ALA A 92 18.07 -16.70 35.48
N VAL A 93 17.21 -17.33 34.69
CA VAL A 93 16.50 -18.57 35.06
C VAL A 93 17.50 -19.69 35.38
N ARG A 94 18.54 -19.86 34.55
CA ARG A 94 19.59 -20.87 34.78
C ARG A 94 20.44 -20.55 36.02
N ALA A 95 20.74 -19.28 36.28
CA ALA A 95 21.48 -18.87 37.46
C ALA A 95 20.68 -19.15 38.75
N LEU A 96 19.36 -18.91 38.74
CA LEU A 96 18.50 -19.22 39.88
C LEU A 96 18.33 -20.73 40.11
N ASP A 97 18.20 -21.52 39.03
CA ASP A 97 18.16 -22.99 39.11
C ASP A 97 19.46 -23.57 39.68
N ALA A 98 20.62 -23.00 39.30
CA ALA A 98 21.93 -23.37 39.86
C ALA A 98 22.12 -23.00 41.34
N LEU A 99 21.27 -22.13 41.89
CA LEU A 99 21.23 -21.79 43.32
C LEU A 99 20.25 -22.67 44.10
N ASP A 100 19.75 -23.76 43.50
CA ASP A 100 18.72 -24.66 44.05
C ASP A 100 17.39 -23.95 44.38
N GLU A 101 17.08 -22.83 43.71
CA GLU A 101 15.79 -22.17 43.84
C GLU A 101 14.69 -23.05 43.26
N GLY A 102 13.58 -23.19 43.99
CA GLY A 102 12.45 -23.97 43.50
C GLY A 102 11.82 -23.32 42.28
N ARG A 103 11.30 -24.10 41.33
CA ARG A 103 10.65 -23.56 40.11
C ARG A 103 9.53 -22.55 40.39
N ALA A 104 8.85 -22.67 41.52
CA ALA A 104 7.87 -21.69 41.98
C ALA A 104 8.52 -20.36 42.41
N GLY A 105 9.64 -20.42 43.14
CA GLY A 105 10.43 -19.24 43.50
C GLY A 105 11.05 -18.56 42.28
N ILE A 106 11.55 -19.33 41.31
CA ILE A 106 12.03 -18.79 40.03
C ILE A 106 10.92 -18.04 39.29
N ALA A 107 9.73 -18.65 39.20
CA ALA A 107 8.57 -18.02 38.55
C ALA A 107 8.16 -16.71 39.23
N GLU A 108 8.19 -16.66 40.57
CA GLU A 108 7.89 -15.47 41.35
C GLU A 108 8.94 -14.37 41.14
N LEU A 109 10.23 -14.71 41.18
CA LEU A 109 11.34 -13.75 41.03
C LEU A 109 11.48 -13.19 39.62
N THR A 110 11.21 -14.01 38.60
CA THR A 110 11.32 -13.61 37.19
C THR A 110 10.01 -13.07 36.61
N GLY A 111 8.89 -13.27 37.32
CA GLY A 111 7.55 -12.97 36.82
C GLY A 111 7.07 -13.88 35.68
N LEU A 112 7.81 -14.97 35.40
CA LEU A 112 7.45 -15.94 34.38
C LEU A 112 6.36 -16.89 34.86
N SER A 113 5.58 -17.42 33.92
CA SER A 113 4.70 -18.55 34.23
C SER A 113 5.54 -19.81 34.51
N LEU A 114 5.01 -20.74 35.31
CA LEU A 114 5.64 -22.05 35.51
C LEU A 114 5.88 -22.81 34.19
N ALA A 115 5.04 -22.58 33.18
CA ALA A 115 5.25 -23.13 31.85
C ALA A 115 6.48 -22.51 31.18
N GLY A 116 6.62 -21.19 31.23
CA GLY A 116 7.79 -20.48 30.69
C GLY A 116 9.09 -20.86 31.40
N VAL A 117 9.09 -20.99 32.73
CA VAL A 117 10.28 -21.47 33.47
C VAL A 117 10.68 -22.87 33.00
N ARG A 118 9.71 -23.78 32.80
CA ARG A 118 10.00 -25.12 32.26
C ARG A 118 10.56 -25.06 30.83
N GLU A 119 10.06 -24.16 30.00
CA GLU A 119 10.53 -23.97 28.63
C GLU A 119 11.98 -23.49 28.59
N TYR A 120 12.33 -22.46 29.37
CA TYR A 120 13.71 -21.95 29.45
C TYR A 120 14.71 -22.96 30.03
N LEU A 121 14.27 -23.84 30.93
CA LEU A 121 15.11 -24.92 31.48
C LEU A 121 15.19 -26.14 30.54
N ALA A 122 14.14 -26.42 29.77
CA ALA A 122 14.13 -27.51 28.79
C ALA A 122 14.96 -27.19 27.55
N ASP A 123 15.02 -25.91 27.15
CA ASP A 123 15.79 -25.45 26.01
C ASP A 123 17.29 -25.39 26.35
N THR A 124 17.95 -26.54 26.19
CA THR A 124 19.38 -26.80 26.42
C THR A 124 20.27 -26.30 25.27
N GLY A 125 19.89 -25.20 24.61
CA GLY A 125 20.80 -24.48 23.73
C GLY A 125 22.05 -24.02 24.49
N PRO A 126 23.26 -24.17 23.92
CA PRO A 126 24.50 -23.75 24.55
C PRO A 126 24.46 -22.23 24.77
N SER A 127 24.30 -21.81 26.03
CA SER A 127 24.56 -20.42 26.40
C SER A 127 26.07 -20.30 26.54
N PRO A 128 26.75 -19.45 25.75
CA PRO A 128 28.13 -19.10 26.02
C PRO A 128 28.15 -18.37 27.36
N ILE A 129 28.56 -19.08 28.42
CA ILE A 129 28.80 -18.50 29.73
C ILE A 129 29.68 -17.25 29.48
N PRO A 130 29.22 -16.03 29.79
CA PRO A 130 30.08 -14.88 29.77
C PRO A 130 31.08 -15.07 30.91
N ALA A 131 32.23 -15.66 30.58
CA ALA A 131 33.39 -15.63 31.46
C ALA A 131 33.59 -14.16 31.80
N ALA A 132 33.54 -13.84 33.09
CA ALA A 132 33.71 -12.50 33.64
C ALA A 132 34.99 -11.87 33.07
N SER A 133 34.85 -11.11 31.98
CA SER A 133 35.89 -10.29 31.40
C SER A 133 35.85 -8.96 32.12
N VAL A 134 36.44 -8.93 33.31
CA VAL A 134 36.92 -7.71 33.94
C VAL A 134 38.09 -7.20 33.07
N ALA A 135 37.78 -6.56 31.95
CA ALA A 135 38.77 -5.95 31.06
C ALA A 135 38.24 -4.59 30.58
N ASP A 136 38.75 -3.54 31.24
CA ASP A 136 38.99 -2.18 30.76
C ASP A 136 37.95 -1.48 29.86
N PRO A 137 37.17 -0.51 30.39
CA PRO A 137 36.32 0.36 29.57
C PRO A 137 37.04 1.57 28.94
N LEU A 138 38.38 1.62 28.88
CA LEU A 138 39.11 2.87 28.54
C LEU A 138 39.81 2.93 27.16
N ALA A 139 39.45 2.08 26.18
CA ALA A 139 40.14 2.10 24.89
C ALA A 139 39.26 1.70 23.69
N ALA A 140 38.31 2.55 23.27
CA ALA A 140 37.91 2.63 21.84
C ALA A 140 36.88 3.76 21.58
N GLN A 141 37.09 4.95 22.15
CA GLN A 141 36.38 6.14 21.71
C GLN A 141 37.05 6.70 20.43
N LYS A 142 36.90 5.98 19.30
CA LYS A 142 37.34 6.46 17.98
C LYS A 142 36.13 7.03 17.23
N ARG A 143 35.99 8.34 17.38
CA ARG A 143 34.91 9.18 16.83
C ARG A 143 34.65 8.94 15.33
N PRO A 144 33.39 9.02 14.87
CA PRO A 144 33.05 9.02 13.45
C PRO A 144 33.65 10.24 12.76
N ARG A 145 34.32 10.02 11.62
CA ARG A 145 34.77 11.09 10.74
C ARG A 145 33.53 11.76 10.12
N HIS A 146 33.40 13.04 10.42
CA HIS A 146 32.61 14.01 9.69
C HIS A 146 32.98 13.91 8.20
N VAL A 147 32.03 13.47 7.36
CA VAL A 147 32.12 13.61 5.91
C VAL A 147 31.36 14.88 5.58
N GLU A 148 32.07 15.87 5.07
CA GLU A 148 31.47 17.10 4.55
C GLU A 148 30.67 16.81 3.27
N PRO A 149 29.56 17.51 3.03
CA PRO A 149 28.85 17.44 1.76
C PRO A 149 29.64 18.18 0.67
N VAL A 150 30.15 17.44 -0.31
CA VAL A 150 30.60 18.01 -1.59
C VAL A 150 29.38 18.54 -2.31
N SER A 151 29.19 19.84 -2.22
CA SER A 151 28.40 20.62 -3.19
C SER A 151 29.36 20.96 -4.32
N ASP A 152 29.06 20.58 -5.55
CA ASP A 152 29.58 21.26 -6.74
C ASP A 152 28.72 20.93 -7.98
N ASP A 153 28.20 22.02 -8.55
CA ASP A 153 27.90 22.30 -9.97
C ASP A 153 26.82 21.54 -10.76
N ALA A 154 25.62 22.13 -10.74
CA ALA A 154 24.92 22.49 -11.99
C ALA A 154 25.17 23.99 -12.23
N PRO A 155 25.45 24.48 -13.46
CA PRO A 155 24.43 24.52 -14.53
C PRO A 155 24.98 24.47 -15.98
N ALA A 156 24.13 24.16 -16.96
CA ALA A 156 24.15 24.87 -18.25
C ALA A 156 22.89 24.60 -19.05
N GLU A 157 22.25 25.71 -19.41
CA GLU A 157 21.18 25.85 -20.37
C GLU A 157 21.54 25.26 -21.74
N SER A 158 20.59 24.58 -22.37
CA SER A 158 20.59 24.37 -23.83
C SER A 158 19.24 24.82 -24.36
N ALA A 159 19.15 26.12 -24.59
CA ALA A 159 18.10 26.73 -25.37
C ALA A 159 18.13 26.22 -26.83
N GLY A 160 16.94 25.93 -27.36
CA GLY A 160 16.54 26.26 -28.72
C GLY A 160 17.19 25.51 -29.89
N SER A 161 16.39 24.68 -30.55
CA SER A 161 16.42 24.66 -32.02
C SER A 161 15.04 24.37 -32.58
N VAL A 162 14.41 25.43 -33.06
CA VAL A 162 13.29 25.41 -34.01
C VAL A 162 13.92 25.58 -35.39
N ARG A 163 13.78 24.59 -36.27
CA ARG A 163 13.62 24.75 -37.72
C ARG A 163 12.89 23.54 -38.27
#